data_AF-A0A1V5LKK5-F1
#
_entry.id   AF-A0A1V5LKK5-F1
#
_cell.length_a   1.000
_cell.length_b   1.000
_cell.length_c   1.000
_cell.angle_alpha   90.00
_cell.angle_beta   90.00
_cell.angle_gamma   90.00
#
_symmetry.space_group_name_H-M   'P 1'
#
loop_
_entity.id
_entity.type
_entity.pdbx_description
1 polymer ?
#
loop_
_entity_poly.entity_id
_entity_poly.type
_entity_poly.pdbx_seq_one_letter_code
_entity_poly.pdbx_strand_id
1 'polypeptide(L)'
;MLDNLIVSKPSVTGGVVYPTLNNLLVGNTFTVAAWPVRPRANPHPAAATLQQELPNAFDNDPSTEFVDAGCNDPNNAPHPVYPGVLQWNSADDARKMVVAYTLTAGSDATKDPRDFRLLGANAPGGPWTVLDTQTRVTWPTRATTKTFTVKAPGDYSVYRLEITANTAGTPSMRVAEFALLDAKGADLTEDRRCLVTTRNEAWGIFYALDKQVTMLEKTPVPTMVGLPATPKNRHRKIIEVRINPKDDASAVLQAQINAAAQESAGSKPVVHIPKGKYTLNRTVTVPALSDLQLIGDGVGNGTALNYGGGDGPLLRLVGPSRATLRDLELFGGSANGVDGLVIEHADQDGGHIYTNQLWTRGAAAR
;
A
#
# COMPACT_ATOMS: atom_id res chain seq x y z
N MET A 1 1.72 10.76 7.00
CA MET A 1 0.36 11.34 7.03
C MET A 1 -0.56 10.18 6.66
N LEU A 2 -1.27 9.61 7.63
CA LEU A 2 -2.15 8.47 7.46
C LEU A 2 -3.41 8.95 6.72
N ASP A 3 -3.38 8.88 5.40
CA ASP A 3 -4.54 9.20 4.58
C ASP A 3 -5.39 7.92 4.43
N ASN A 4 -6.68 8.04 4.73
CA ASN A 4 -7.73 6.99 4.72
C ASN A 4 -7.81 6.03 5.92
N LEU A 5 -8.13 6.57 7.10
CA LEU A 5 -8.58 5.75 8.22
C LEU A 5 -9.87 6.29 8.81
N ILE A 6 -10.91 5.46 8.70
CA ILE A 6 -12.26 5.62 9.23
C ILE A 6 -13.21 6.37 8.27
N VAL A 7 -13.86 5.59 7.40
CA VAL A 7 -15.14 6.01 6.81
C VAL A 7 -16.26 5.39 7.66
N SER A 8 -16.86 6.18 8.56
CA SER A 8 -18.16 5.82 9.13
C SER A 8 -19.27 6.18 8.13
N LYS A 9 -20.29 5.33 7.99
CA LYS A 9 -21.52 5.72 7.27
C LYS A 9 -22.09 7.02 7.88
N PRO A 10 -22.77 7.88 7.10
CA PRO A 10 -23.34 9.14 7.61
C PRO A 10 -24.43 8.98 8.69
N SER A 11 -24.88 7.76 9.01
CA SER A 11 -26.09 7.52 9.80
C SER A 11 -25.93 6.64 11.04
N VAL A 12 -24.71 6.37 11.52
CA VAL A 12 -24.53 5.61 12.78
C VAL A 12 -23.58 6.35 13.73
N THR A 13 -24.12 6.88 14.82
CA THR A 13 -23.37 7.32 16.00
C THR A 13 -22.75 6.10 16.68
N GLY A 14 -21.48 5.83 16.37
CA GLY A 14 -20.67 4.82 17.03
C GLY A 14 -19.21 5.04 16.65
N GLY A 15 -18.42 5.56 17.59
CA GLY A 15 -16.99 5.82 17.40
C GLY A 15 -16.14 4.56 17.27
N VAL A 16 -14.84 4.76 17.09
CA VAL A 16 -13.81 3.70 17.07
C VAL A 16 -13.95 2.82 18.32
N VAL A 17 -14.31 1.56 18.13
CA VAL A 17 -14.40 0.56 19.21
C VAL A 17 -13.07 -0.16 19.30
N TYR A 18 -12.43 -0.11 20.48
CA TYR A 18 -11.23 -0.87 20.81
C TYR A 18 -11.64 -2.14 21.57
N PRO A 19 -11.70 -3.32 20.93
CA PRO A 19 -12.05 -4.55 21.62
C PRO A 19 -10.83 -5.04 22.41
N THR A 20 -10.69 -4.53 23.63
CA THR A 20 -9.95 -5.08 24.79
C THR A 20 -8.46 -5.46 24.64
N LEU A 21 -7.86 -5.37 23.46
CA LEU A 21 -6.43 -5.49 23.22
C LEU A 21 -6.01 -4.41 22.21
N ASN A 22 -4.99 -3.64 22.59
CA ASN A 22 -4.55 -2.37 22.02
C ASN A 22 -3.96 -2.46 20.60
N ASN A 23 -4.70 -3.07 19.67
CA ASN A 23 -4.28 -3.21 18.27
C ASN A 23 -5.18 -2.30 17.41
N LEU A 24 -4.58 -1.28 16.78
CA LEU A 24 -5.24 -0.51 15.73
C LEU A 24 -5.07 -1.27 14.40
N LEU A 25 -6.12 -1.98 13.98
CA LEU A 25 -6.15 -2.62 12.67
C LEU A 25 -6.61 -1.61 11.62
N VAL A 26 -5.68 -1.20 10.76
CA VAL A 26 -5.89 -0.24 9.68
C VAL A 26 -6.15 -0.99 8.38
N GLY A 27 -7.41 -0.99 7.92
CA GLY A 27 -7.78 -1.54 6.62
C GLY A 27 -8.99 -0.81 6.03
N ASN A 28 -9.10 -0.74 4.71
CA ASN A 28 -10.21 -0.09 4.00
C ASN A 28 -11.46 -0.98 3.91
N THR A 29 -12.01 -1.45 5.03
CA THR A 29 -13.20 -2.32 4.98
C THR A 29 -14.51 -1.52 4.92
N PHE A 30 -15.15 -1.50 3.76
CA PHE A 30 -16.60 -1.24 3.68
C PHE A 30 -17.34 -2.52 4.06
N THR A 31 -17.90 -2.60 5.28
CA THR A 31 -18.60 -3.79 5.76
C THR A 31 -19.74 -3.44 6.72
N VAL A 32 -20.75 -4.32 6.77
CA VAL A 32 -21.85 -4.29 7.75
C VAL A 32 -21.69 -5.37 8.83
N ALA A 33 -20.60 -6.13 8.80
CA ALA A 33 -20.30 -7.19 9.77
C ALA A 33 -19.80 -6.64 11.11
N ALA A 34 -19.97 -7.42 12.17
CA ALA A 34 -19.45 -7.10 13.50
C ALA A 34 -17.90 -7.17 13.54
N TRP A 35 -17.27 -6.23 14.25
CA TRP A 35 -15.82 -6.21 14.45
C TRP A 35 -15.31 -7.37 15.33
N PRO A 36 -14.05 -7.83 15.12
CA PRO A 36 -13.12 -7.41 14.07
C PRO A 36 -13.47 -8.01 12.70
N VAL A 37 -13.37 -7.19 11.65
CA VAL A 37 -13.62 -7.61 10.26
C VAL A 37 -12.30 -7.83 9.54
N ARG A 38 -12.16 -8.97 8.85
CA ARG A 38 -11.00 -9.21 7.97
C ARG A 38 -11.00 -8.21 6.81
N PRO A 39 -9.87 -7.58 6.47
CA PRO A 39 -9.76 -6.71 5.30
C PRO A 39 -10.34 -7.36 4.04
N ARG A 40 -11.24 -6.66 3.34
CA ARG A 40 -11.69 -7.10 2.01
C ARG A 40 -10.56 -6.88 1.02
N ALA A 41 -10.15 -7.94 0.34
CA ALA A 41 -9.14 -7.86 -0.71
C ALA A 41 -9.73 -7.08 -1.91
N ASN A 42 -9.02 -6.04 -2.35
CA ASN A 42 -9.34 -5.35 -3.60
C ASN A 42 -8.16 -5.57 -4.56
N PRO A 43 -8.18 -6.66 -5.34
CA PRO A 43 -7.04 -7.06 -6.15
C PRO A 43 -6.71 -6.05 -7.26
N HIS A 44 -5.45 -6.05 -7.68
CA HIS A 44 -4.94 -5.20 -8.76
C HIS A 44 -5.78 -5.35 -10.05
N PRO A 45 -6.12 -4.26 -10.76
CA PRO A 45 -7.02 -4.28 -11.92
C PRO A 45 -6.53 -5.10 -13.13
N ALA A 46 -5.26 -5.53 -13.17
CA ALA A 46 -4.76 -6.49 -14.16
C ALA A 46 -5.15 -7.96 -13.86
N ALA A 47 -5.61 -8.27 -12.65
CA ALA A 47 -6.17 -9.57 -12.30
C ALA A 47 -7.69 -9.56 -12.55
N ALA A 48 -8.08 -9.56 -13.83
CA ALA A 48 -9.49 -9.52 -14.27
C ALA A 48 -10.37 -10.71 -13.81
N THR A 49 -9.88 -11.59 -12.93
CA THR A 49 -10.54 -12.84 -12.53
C THR A 49 -10.41 -13.19 -11.04
N LEU A 50 -9.89 -12.29 -10.19
CA LEU A 50 -10.06 -12.45 -8.74
C LEU A 50 -11.50 -12.04 -8.36
N GLN A 51 -12.47 -12.88 -8.71
CA GLN A 51 -13.83 -12.82 -8.18
C GLN A 51 -13.82 -13.52 -6.81
N GLN A 52 -13.77 -12.75 -5.71
CA GLN A 52 -14.08 -13.13 -4.32
C GLN A 52 -13.06 -14.01 -3.54
N GLU A 53 -13.30 -14.21 -2.25
CA GLU A 53 -12.78 -13.40 -1.14
C GLU A 53 -11.74 -14.28 -0.43
N LEU A 54 -10.47 -13.86 -0.30
CA LEU A 54 -9.45 -14.55 0.52
C LEU A 54 -10.00 -15.03 1.89
N PRO A 55 -10.86 -14.25 2.60
CA PRO A 55 -11.59 -14.71 3.77
C PRO A 55 -12.29 -16.08 3.67
N ASN A 56 -12.76 -16.49 2.49
CA ASN A 56 -13.45 -17.76 2.28
C ASN A 56 -12.55 -18.97 2.56
N ALA A 57 -11.23 -18.86 2.37
CA ALA A 57 -10.32 -19.93 2.77
C ALA A 57 -10.14 -20.05 4.30
N PHE A 58 -10.84 -19.22 5.09
CA PHE A 58 -10.68 -19.11 6.54
C PHE A 58 -12.02 -18.82 7.25
N ASP A 59 -13.15 -19.14 6.62
CA ASP A 59 -14.49 -18.87 7.16
C ASP A 59 -15.16 -20.10 7.80
N ASN A 60 -14.51 -21.26 7.72
CA ASN A 60 -14.98 -22.55 8.22
C ASN A 60 -16.30 -23.00 7.55
N ASP A 61 -16.51 -22.59 6.30
CA ASP A 61 -17.59 -23.02 5.41
C ASP A 61 -17.01 -23.66 4.13
N PRO A 62 -16.94 -25.01 4.06
CA PRO A 62 -16.37 -25.70 2.91
C PRO A 62 -17.22 -25.59 1.62
N SER A 63 -18.37 -24.90 1.67
CA SER A 63 -19.16 -24.54 0.49
C SER A 63 -18.70 -23.25 -0.19
N THR A 64 -17.85 -22.45 0.48
CA THR A 64 -17.17 -21.29 -0.09
C THR A 64 -15.74 -21.67 -0.51
N GLU A 65 -15.09 -20.81 -1.29
CA GLU A 65 -13.70 -21.01 -1.64
C GLU A 65 -12.96 -19.71 -1.95
N PHE A 66 -11.66 -19.75 -1.73
CA PHE A 66 -10.70 -18.81 -2.31
C PHE A 66 -10.30 -19.26 -3.72
N VAL A 67 -10.43 -18.36 -4.69
CA VAL A 67 -10.04 -18.58 -6.08
C VAL A 67 -8.86 -17.68 -6.43
N ASP A 68 -7.69 -18.27 -6.63
CA ASP A 68 -6.56 -17.57 -7.25
C ASP A 68 -6.51 -17.93 -8.73
N ALA A 69 -6.81 -16.95 -9.59
CA ALA A 69 -6.76 -17.13 -11.03
C ALA A 69 -5.31 -17.21 -11.59
N GLY A 70 -4.30 -17.03 -10.74
CA GLY A 70 -2.90 -16.92 -11.10
C GLY A 70 -2.53 -15.50 -11.56
N CYS A 71 -1.25 -15.28 -11.82
CA CYS A 71 -0.79 -14.08 -12.52
C CYS A 71 -1.06 -14.23 -14.02
N ASN A 72 -2.22 -13.78 -14.49
CA ASN A 72 -2.43 -13.62 -15.93
C ASN A 72 -1.71 -12.34 -16.36
N ASP A 73 -0.52 -12.47 -16.94
CA ASP A 73 -0.01 -11.38 -17.79
C ASP A 73 -0.93 -11.32 -19.01
N PRO A 74 -1.66 -10.22 -19.25
CA PRO A 74 -2.52 -10.06 -20.42
C PRO A 74 -1.74 -10.19 -21.75
N ASN A 75 -0.41 -10.13 -21.73
CA ASN A 75 0.45 -10.27 -22.91
C ASN A 75 0.92 -11.71 -23.18
N ASN A 76 0.49 -12.70 -22.39
CA ASN A 76 0.83 -14.10 -22.60
C ASN A 76 2.35 -14.37 -22.60
N ALA A 77 3.15 -13.48 -21.98
CA ALA A 77 4.59 -13.68 -21.86
C ALA A 77 4.86 -14.84 -20.88
N PRO A 78 5.93 -15.63 -21.09
CA PRO A 78 6.31 -16.69 -20.16
C PRO A 78 6.75 -16.08 -18.83
N HIS A 79 5.81 -15.93 -17.90
CA HIS A 79 6.10 -15.55 -16.53
C HIS A 79 6.54 -16.81 -15.77
N PRO A 80 7.57 -16.76 -14.91
CA PRO A 80 7.78 -17.83 -13.93
C PRO A 80 6.46 -18.08 -13.20
N VAL A 81 6.04 -19.36 -13.15
CA VAL A 81 4.86 -19.78 -12.38
C VAL A 81 5.14 -19.41 -10.94
N TYR A 82 4.59 -18.27 -10.51
CA TYR A 82 4.65 -17.91 -9.11
C TYR A 82 3.84 -18.95 -8.34
N PRO A 83 4.26 -19.32 -7.13
CA PRO A 83 3.58 -20.30 -6.32
C PRO A 83 2.47 -19.65 -5.50
N GLY A 84 1.41 -20.40 -5.24
CA GLY A 84 0.14 -19.90 -4.71
C GLY A 84 0.31 -19.60 -3.26
N VAL A 85 -0.17 -18.46 -2.77
CA VAL A 85 0.11 -18.06 -1.39
C VAL A 85 -1.18 -17.89 -0.61
N LEU A 86 -1.25 -18.58 0.53
CA LEU A 86 -2.14 -18.27 1.64
C LEU A 86 -1.23 -17.97 2.83
N GLN A 87 -1.26 -16.74 3.33
CA GLN A 87 -0.40 -16.32 4.43
C GLN A 87 -1.24 -15.82 5.59
N TRP A 88 -0.82 -16.17 6.80
CA TRP A 88 -1.40 -15.76 8.07
C TRP A 88 -0.33 -15.05 8.90
N ASN A 89 -0.68 -13.91 9.49
CA ASN A 89 0.19 -13.15 10.40
C ASN A 89 -0.52 -12.97 11.74
N SER A 90 0.19 -13.20 12.85
CA SER A 90 -0.35 -12.97 14.19
C SER A 90 -0.69 -11.50 14.40
N ALA A 91 -1.84 -11.23 15.04
CA ALA A 91 -2.33 -9.88 15.29
C ALA A 91 -1.47 -9.03 16.24
N ASP A 92 -0.64 -9.69 17.07
CA ASP A 92 0.14 -9.13 18.17
C ASP A 92 1.66 -9.30 17.98
N ASP A 93 2.08 -9.79 16.81
CA ASP A 93 3.42 -10.33 16.50
C ASP A 93 3.89 -11.45 17.44
N ALA A 94 2.98 -12.04 18.24
CA ALA A 94 3.35 -13.19 19.05
C ALA A 94 3.73 -14.35 18.13
N ARG A 95 4.82 -15.02 18.49
CA ARG A 95 5.20 -16.26 17.81
C ARG A 95 4.30 -17.36 18.34
N LYS A 96 3.68 -18.09 17.41
CA LYS A 96 2.82 -19.23 17.74
C LYS A 96 3.43 -20.47 17.10
N MET A 97 3.37 -21.60 17.81
CA MET A 97 3.80 -22.88 17.27
C MET A 97 2.65 -23.56 16.53
N VAL A 98 2.85 -23.85 15.24
CA VAL A 98 1.94 -24.67 14.44
C VAL A 98 2.52 -26.07 14.35
N VAL A 99 1.75 -27.07 14.77
CA VAL A 99 2.16 -28.49 14.74
C VAL A 99 1.45 -29.27 13.65
N ALA A 100 0.32 -28.77 13.15
CA ALA A 100 -0.41 -29.33 12.03
C ALA A 100 -1.11 -28.23 11.24
N TYR A 101 -1.49 -28.52 10.01
CA TYR A 101 -2.34 -27.65 9.20
C TYR A 101 -3.34 -28.48 8.43
N THR A 102 -4.46 -27.89 8.07
CA THR A 102 -5.47 -28.54 7.23
C THR A 102 -5.64 -27.81 5.93
N LEU A 103 -6.00 -28.55 4.89
CA LEU A 103 -6.46 -28.00 3.62
C LEU A 103 -7.74 -28.70 3.20
N THR A 104 -8.68 -27.95 2.66
CA THR A 104 -9.92 -28.49 2.10
C THR A 104 -9.96 -28.25 0.59
N ALA A 105 -10.23 -29.33 -0.16
CA ALA A 105 -10.34 -29.26 -1.62
C ALA A 105 -11.44 -28.31 -2.06
N GLY A 106 -11.11 -27.40 -2.98
CA GLY A 106 -12.07 -26.49 -3.61
C GLY A 106 -13.01 -27.18 -4.60
N SER A 107 -13.78 -26.40 -5.33
CA SER A 107 -14.83 -26.87 -6.25
C SER A 107 -14.30 -27.52 -7.54
N ASP A 108 -13.08 -27.20 -7.96
CA ASP A 108 -12.47 -27.66 -9.23
C ASP A 108 -11.25 -28.56 -8.98
N ALA A 109 -11.39 -29.85 -9.29
CA ALA A 109 -10.35 -30.87 -9.11
C ALA A 109 -9.07 -30.60 -9.92
N THR A 110 -9.16 -29.85 -11.02
CA THR A 110 -8.00 -29.48 -11.83
C THR A 110 -7.14 -28.42 -11.14
N LYS A 111 -7.70 -27.71 -10.16
CA LYS A 111 -7.08 -26.59 -9.41
C LYS A 111 -6.68 -26.95 -7.99
N ASP A 112 -6.82 -28.22 -7.61
CA ASP A 112 -6.43 -28.69 -6.29
C ASP A 112 -4.93 -28.50 -6.02
N PRO A 113 -4.53 -28.09 -4.80
CA PRO A 113 -3.14 -28.12 -4.38
C PRO A 113 -2.58 -29.54 -4.46
N ARG A 114 -1.53 -29.72 -5.29
CA ARG A 114 -0.85 -31.01 -5.49
C ARG A 114 0.51 -31.05 -4.79
N ASP A 115 1.30 -30.00 -5.01
CA ASP A 115 2.62 -29.83 -4.41
C ASP A 115 2.63 -28.48 -3.69
N PHE A 116 3.02 -28.49 -2.42
CA PHE A 116 3.03 -27.29 -1.58
C PHE A 116 3.99 -27.43 -0.41
N ARG A 117 4.38 -26.29 0.16
CA ARG A 117 5.21 -26.23 1.36
C ARG A 117 4.61 -25.25 2.37
N LEU A 118 4.74 -25.59 3.65
CA LEU A 118 4.45 -24.67 4.74
C LEU A 118 5.75 -23.98 5.16
N LEU A 119 5.72 -22.66 5.23
CA LEU A 119 6.85 -21.84 5.67
C LEU A 119 6.50 -21.03 6.91
N GLY A 120 7.50 -20.76 7.75
CA GLY A 120 7.43 -19.87 8.90
C GLY A 120 8.43 -18.72 8.78
N ALA A 121 8.05 -17.53 9.25
CA ALA A 121 8.92 -16.37 9.36
C ALA A 121 8.58 -15.54 10.61
N ASN A 122 9.54 -14.73 11.07
CA ASN A 122 9.35 -13.80 12.19
C ASN A 122 9.15 -12.35 11.74
N ALA A 123 9.13 -12.12 10.43
CA ALA A 123 8.78 -10.85 9.82
C ALA A 123 8.03 -11.11 8.51
N PRO A 124 7.05 -10.27 8.15
CA PRO A 124 6.44 -10.31 6.82
C PRO A 124 7.52 -10.20 5.73
N GLY A 125 7.43 -11.04 4.70
CA GLY A 125 8.43 -11.07 3.61
C GLY A 125 9.63 -12.00 3.85
N GLY A 126 9.84 -12.48 5.08
CA GLY A 126 10.89 -13.46 5.41
C GLY A 126 11.99 -12.89 6.33
N PRO A 127 13.15 -13.57 6.44
CA PRO A 127 13.51 -14.81 5.75
C PRO A 127 12.59 -15.97 6.11
N TRP A 128 12.35 -16.86 5.15
CA TRP A 128 11.43 -18.00 5.29
C TRP A 128 12.17 -19.27 5.70
N THR A 129 11.63 -19.99 6.68
CA THR A 129 12.04 -21.35 7.02
C THR A 129 11.00 -22.33 6.48
N VAL A 130 11.42 -23.35 5.74
CA VAL A 130 10.51 -24.43 5.30
C VAL A 130 10.26 -25.37 6.47
N LEU A 131 9.00 -25.50 6.88
CA LEU A 131 8.58 -26.31 8.02
C LEU A 131 8.03 -27.67 7.59
N ASP A 132 7.37 -27.71 6.43
CA ASP A 132 6.87 -28.92 5.83
C ASP A 132 6.83 -28.83 4.30
N THR A 133 6.86 -29.98 3.63
CA THR A 133 6.74 -30.08 2.16
C THR A 133 5.94 -31.31 1.79
N GLN A 134 4.90 -31.09 1.00
CA GLN A 134 4.01 -32.11 0.49
C GLN A 134 4.10 -32.16 -1.04
N THR A 135 4.07 -33.37 -1.60
CA THR A 135 4.13 -33.58 -3.05
C THR A 135 3.12 -34.65 -3.46
N ARG A 136 2.54 -34.50 -4.65
CA ARG A 136 1.59 -35.45 -5.25
C ARG A 136 0.39 -35.75 -4.34
N VAL A 137 -0.05 -34.75 -3.59
CA VAL A 137 -1.29 -34.85 -2.81
C VAL A 137 -2.48 -34.95 -3.77
N THR A 138 -3.40 -35.87 -3.48
CA THR A 138 -4.62 -36.09 -4.26
C THR A 138 -5.85 -36.00 -3.39
N TRP A 139 -6.94 -35.50 -3.96
CA TRP A 139 -8.20 -35.24 -3.26
C TRP A 139 -9.29 -36.15 -3.83
N PRO A 140 -9.87 -37.06 -3.02
CA PRO A 140 -10.82 -38.06 -3.52
C PRO A 140 -12.16 -37.44 -3.93
N THR A 141 -12.65 -36.46 -3.18
CA THR A 141 -13.90 -35.74 -3.46
C THR A 141 -13.73 -34.25 -3.11
N ARG A 142 -14.70 -33.42 -3.53
CA ARG A 142 -14.74 -31.99 -3.20
C ARG A 142 -15.07 -31.79 -1.73
N ALA A 143 -14.72 -30.64 -1.15
CA ALA A 143 -14.92 -30.34 0.26
C ALA A 143 -14.27 -31.35 1.24
N THR A 144 -13.37 -32.23 0.76
CA THR A 144 -12.61 -33.12 1.63
C THR A 144 -11.51 -32.33 2.30
N THR A 145 -11.46 -32.38 3.63
CA THR A 145 -10.34 -31.84 4.42
C THR A 145 -9.26 -32.91 4.62
N LYS A 146 -8.00 -32.53 4.45
CA LYS A 146 -6.84 -33.32 4.85
C LYS A 146 -6.05 -32.55 5.89
N THR A 147 -5.56 -33.30 6.88
CA THR A 147 -4.66 -32.79 7.92
C THR A 147 -3.24 -33.26 7.65
N PHE A 148 -2.29 -32.34 7.79
CA PHE A 148 -0.86 -32.58 7.59
C PHE A 148 -0.13 -32.23 8.88
N THR A 149 0.66 -33.17 9.41
CA THR A 149 1.54 -32.91 10.55
C THR A 149 2.77 -32.15 10.07
N VAL A 150 3.08 -31.03 10.72
CA VAL A 150 4.27 -30.23 10.38
C VAL A 150 5.52 -31.01 10.75
N LYS A 151 6.42 -31.21 9.78
CA LYS A 151 7.64 -32.01 9.96
C LYS A 151 8.66 -31.36 10.89
N ALA A 152 8.83 -30.05 10.79
CA ALA A 152 9.72 -29.25 11.62
C ALA A 152 8.94 -28.07 12.23
N PRO A 153 8.10 -28.31 13.26
CA PRO A 153 7.33 -27.26 13.90
C PRO A 153 8.27 -26.25 14.58
N GLY A 154 7.84 -25.00 14.67
CA GLY A 154 8.60 -23.94 15.32
C GLY A 154 7.73 -22.73 15.63
N ASP A 155 8.26 -21.78 16.40
CA ASP A 155 7.57 -20.57 16.80
C ASP A 155 7.76 -19.45 15.77
N TYR A 156 6.69 -19.07 15.09
CA TYR A 156 6.71 -18.02 14.06
C TYR A 156 5.52 -17.06 14.23
N SER A 157 5.74 -15.78 13.88
CA SER A 157 4.67 -14.77 13.84
C SER A 157 3.98 -14.68 12.49
N VAL A 158 4.56 -15.30 11.45
CA VAL A 158 4.02 -15.38 10.10
C VAL A 158 4.13 -16.82 9.59
N TYR A 159 3.03 -17.35 9.06
CA TYR A 159 2.97 -18.63 8.38
C TYR A 159 2.50 -18.44 6.95
N ARG A 160 3.11 -19.17 6.02
CA ARG A 160 2.78 -19.12 4.60
C ARG A 160 2.63 -20.53 4.06
N LEU A 161 1.48 -20.85 3.51
CA LEU A 161 1.32 -21.97 2.61
C LEU A 161 1.68 -21.51 1.20
N GLU A 162 2.64 -22.19 0.60
CA GLU A 162 3.09 -21.95 -0.76
C GLU A 162 2.78 -23.15 -1.65
N ILE A 163 1.80 -23.00 -2.55
CA ILE A 163 1.33 -24.03 -3.49
C ILE A 163 2.11 -23.94 -4.78
N THR A 164 3.08 -24.83 -4.95
CA THR A 164 4.02 -24.82 -6.07
C THR A 164 3.48 -25.53 -7.32
N ALA A 165 2.47 -26.40 -7.17
CA ALA A 165 1.78 -26.99 -8.31
C ALA A 165 0.34 -27.39 -7.94
N ASN A 166 -0.54 -27.30 -8.93
CA ASN A 166 -1.88 -27.90 -8.88
C ASN A 166 -1.96 -29.16 -9.75
N THR A 167 -3.11 -29.83 -9.76
CA THR A 167 -3.34 -31.02 -10.58
C THR A 167 -3.14 -30.78 -12.08
N ALA A 168 -3.56 -29.62 -12.61
CA ALA A 168 -3.49 -29.28 -14.03
C ALA A 168 -2.14 -28.71 -14.53
N GLY A 169 -1.20 -28.42 -13.63
CA GLY A 169 0.04 -27.72 -13.98
C GLY A 169 -0.14 -26.25 -14.35
N THR A 170 -1.22 -25.59 -13.89
CA THR A 170 -1.50 -24.17 -14.16
C THR A 170 -1.19 -23.31 -12.92
N PRO A 171 -0.95 -21.99 -13.07
CA PRO A 171 -0.65 -21.10 -11.94
C PRO A 171 -1.86 -20.79 -11.04
N SER A 172 -3.08 -21.17 -11.45
CA SER A 172 -4.32 -20.98 -10.69
C SER A 172 -4.59 -22.07 -9.66
N MET A 173 -5.33 -21.76 -8.61
CA MET A 173 -5.70 -22.71 -7.56
C MET A 173 -7.06 -22.37 -6.94
N ARG A 174 -7.68 -23.37 -6.32
CA ARG A 174 -8.89 -23.20 -5.51
C ARG A 174 -8.75 -23.92 -4.19
N VAL A 175 -9.01 -23.22 -3.09
CA VAL A 175 -8.92 -23.75 -1.73
C VAL A 175 -10.20 -23.39 -1.00
N ALA A 176 -10.91 -24.40 -0.50
CA ALA A 176 -12.12 -24.18 0.28
C ALA A 176 -11.77 -23.70 1.69
N GLU A 177 -10.81 -24.35 2.36
CA GLU A 177 -10.36 -23.97 3.71
C GLU A 177 -8.88 -24.21 3.91
N PHE A 178 -8.27 -23.40 4.78
CA PHE A 178 -6.92 -23.54 5.28
C PHE A 178 -6.84 -23.16 6.76
N ALA A 179 -6.51 -24.13 7.62
CA ALA A 179 -6.37 -23.93 9.06
C ALA A 179 -4.94 -24.21 9.54
N LEU A 180 -4.50 -23.49 10.57
CA LEU A 180 -3.22 -23.66 11.24
C LEU A 180 -3.47 -24.12 12.67
N LEU A 181 -3.04 -25.32 13.01
CA LEU A 181 -3.37 -25.95 14.29
C LEU A 181 -2.18 -25.91 15.25
N ASP A 182 -2.44 -25.43 16.47
CA ASP A 182 -1.48 -25.48 17.57
C ASP A 182 -1.41 -26.88 18.23
N ALA A 183 -0.54 -27.04 19.22
CA ALA A 183 -0.36 -28.31 19.94
C ALA A 183 -1.61 -28.83 20.68
N LYS A 184 -2.61 -27.97 20.88
CA LYS A 184 -3.90 -28.30 21.50
C LYS A 184 -4.99 -28.56 20.45
N GLY A 185 -4.65 -28.45 19.16
CA GLY A 185 -5.60 -28.57 18.05
C GLY A 185 -6.44 -27.32 17.82
N ALA A 186 -6.11 -26.19 18.45
CA ALA A 186 -6.83 -24.93 18.22
C ALA A 186 -6.42 -24.33 16.87
N ASP A 187 -7.41 -23.89 16.10
CA ASP A 187 -7.17 -23.21 14.82
C ASP A 187 -6.80 -21.74 15.04
N LEU A 188 -5.55 -21.41 14.76
CA LEU A 188 -5.00 -20.07 14.88
C LEU A 188 -5.57 -19.11 13.82
N THR A 189 -6.14 -19.64 12.74
CA THR A 189 -6.72 -18.83 11.65
C THR A 189 -8.12 -18.32 11.96
N GLU A 190 -8.81 -18.85 12.98
CA GLU A 190 -10.10 -18.37 13.47
C GLU A 190 -10.01 -16.99 14.15
N ASP A 191 -8.82 -16.61 14.64
CA ASP A 191 -8.60 -15.31 15.27
C ASP A 191 -8.70 -14.20 14.22
N ARG A 192 -9.89 -13.60 14.10
CA ARG A 192 -10.23 -12.54 13.15
C ARG A 192 -9.43 -11.25 13.29
N ARG A 193 -8.58 -11.13 14.32
CA ARG A 193 -7.63 -10.01 14.45
C ARG A 193 -6.37 -10.23 13.62
N CYS A 194 -6.08 -11.47 13.23
CA CYS A 194 -4.92 -11.84 12.44
C CYS A 194 -5.09 -11.34 10.99
N LEU A 195 -3.97 -11.00 10.36
CA LEU A 195 -3.96 -10.57 8.96
C LEU A 195 -3.79 -11.80 8.07
N VAL A 196 -4.65 -11.94 7.07
CA VAL A 196 -4.49 -12.94 6.00
C VAL A 196 -4.17 -12.23 4.69
N THR A 197 -3.21 -12.75 3.93
CA THR A 197 -2.75 -12.18 2.65
C THR A 197 -2.50 -13.26 1.59
N THR A 198 -2.41 -12.88 0.31
CA THR A 198 -2.18 -13.81 -0.81
C THR A 198 -1.13 -13.31 -1.83
N ARG A 199 -0.83 -14.15 -2.83
CA ARG A 199 0.02 -13.85 -3.99
C ARG A 199 -0.62 -12.65 -4.70
N ASN A 200 0.07 -11.51 -4.74
CA ASN A 200 -0.33 -10.21 -5.36
C ASN A 200 -0.68 -9.06 -4.39
N GLU A 201 -0.53 -9.23 -3.08
CA GLU A 201 -0.68 -8.10 -2.15
C GLU A 201 0.65 -7.38 -1.90
N ALA A 202 0.87 -6.27 -2.60
CA ALA A 202 1.98 -5.34 -2.31
C ALA A 202 1.74 -4.50 -1.02
N TRP A 203 0.58 -4.67 -0.37
CA TRP A 203 0.03 -3.71 0.60
C TRP A 203 0.12 -4.19 2.06
N GLY A 204 0.49 -5.44 2.31
CA GLY A 204 0.31 -6.07 3.63
C GLY A 204 1.55 -6.11 4.51
N ILE A 205 2.28 -5.01 4.72
CA ILE A 205 3.24 -4.96 5.83
C ILE A 205 2.46 -4.53 7.08
N PHE A 206 2.26 -5.45 8.01
CA PHE A 206 1.77 -5.13 9.35
C PHE A 206 2.86 -4.35 10.09
N TYR A 207 2.57 -3.08 10.38
CA TYR A 207 3.35 -2.28 11.33
C TYR A 207 2.57 -2.24 12.64
N ALA A 208 3.03 -2.98 13.66
CA ALA A 208 2.63 -2.69 15.02
C ALA A 208 3.25 -1.34 15.42
N LEU A 209 2.49 -0.26 15.29
CA LEU A 209 2.92 1.06 15.77
C LEU A 209 2.89 1.05 17.30
N ASP A 210 4.04 1.33 17.91
CA ASP A 210 4.28 1.61 19.33
C ASP A 210 3.28 0.97 20.29
N LYS A 211 3.63 -0.22 20.80
CA LYS A 211 2.90 -1.03 21.79
C LYS A 211 2.81 -0.37 23.19
N GLN A 212 2.61 0.94 23.27
CA GLN A 212 2.38 1.64 24.53
C GLN A 212 0.89 1.66 24.87
N VAL A 213 0.50 0.73 25.73
CA VAL A 213 -0.82 0.69 26.36
C VAL A 213 -0.87 1.76 27.44
N THR A 214 -1.64 2.83 27.22
CA THR A 214 -1.99 3.77 28.29
C THR A 214 -3.41 3.46 28.74
N MET A 215 -3.58 3.15 30.03
CA MET A 215 -4.89 2.91 30.62
C MET A 215 -5.79 4.13 30.41
N LEU A 216 -7.08 3.94 30.11
CA LEU A 216 -8.03 5.04 29.87
C LEU A 216 -8.09 6.02 31.05
N GLU A 217 -7.98 5.50 32.27
CA GLU A 217 -7.91 6.24 33.53
C GLU A 217 -6.62 7.05 33.72
N LYS A 218 -5.54 6.72 32.97
CA LYS A 218 -4.30 7.49 32.88
C LYS A 218 -4.28 8.45 31.69
N THR A 219 -5.27 8.38 30.81
CA THR A 219 -5.44 9.28 29.67
C THR A 219 -6.48 10.31 30.05
N PRO A 220 -6.10 11.51 30.54
CA PRO A 220 -7.08 12.53 30.91
C PRO A 220 -7.92 12.85 29.67
N VAL A 221 -9.18 12.39 29.66
CA VAL A 221 -10.16 12.78 28.66
C VAL A 221 -10.42 14.27 28.91
N PRO A 222 -10.08 15.17 27.97
CA PRO A 222 -10.32 16.58 28.18
C PRO A 222 -11.81 16.78 28.39
N THR A 223 -12.19 17.40 29.51
CA THR A 223 -13.60 17.80 29.78
C THR A 223 -14.12 18.78 28.75
N MET A 224 -13.23 19.36 27.94
CA MET A 224 -13.54 20.17 26.78
C MET A 224 -12.49 19.91 25.69
N VAL A 225 -12.92 19.36 24.55
CA VAL A 225 -12.10 19.37 23.33
C VAL A 225 -12.13 20.80 22.80
N GLY A 226 -11.13 21.60 23.15
CA GLY A 226 -10.93 22.89 22.51
C GLY A 226 -10.68 22.65 21.03
N LEU A 227 -11.42 23.33 20.16
CA LEU A 227 -11.05 23.39 18.75
C LEU A 227 -9.58 23.83 18.68
N PRO A 228 -8.75 23.22 17.81
CA PRO A 228 -7.39 23.70 17.62
C PRO A 228 -7.46 25.19 17.28
N ALA A 229 -6.55 25.97 17.87
CA ALA A 229 -6.47 27.38 17.54
C ALA A 229 -6.36 27.54 16.02
N THR A 230 -7.04 28.55 15.46
CA THR A 230 -6.96 28.87 14.04
C THR A 230 -5.48 28.90 13.63
N PRO A 231 -5.06 28.11 12.63
CA PRO A 231 -3.67 28.10 12.19
C PRO A 231 -3.20 29.53 11.90
N LYS A 232 -2.02 29.88 12.42
CA LYS A 232 -1.46 31.22 12.22
C LYS A 232 -1.35 31.52 10.73
N ASN A 233 -2.09 32.52 10.25
CA ASN A 233 -1.88 33.06 8.92
C ASN A 233 -0.47 33.66 8.86
N ARG A 234 0.38 33.12 7.99
CA ARG A 234 1.77 33.52 7.84
C ARG A 234 1.95 34.73 6.92
N HIS A 235 0.86 35.26 6.32
CA HIS A 235 0.86 36.40 5.39
C HIS A 235 1.94 36.29 4.31
N ARG A 236 2.08 35.07 3.76
CA ARG A 236 3.11 34.79 2.75
C ARG A 236 2.75 35.52 1.46
N LYS A 237 3.76 36.03 0.76
CA LYS A 237 3.57 36.58 -0.58
C LYS A 237 3.06 35.48 -1.50
N ILE A 238 1.97 35.75 -2.21
CA ILE A 238 1.41 34.85 -3.21
C ILE A 238 1.74 35.41 -4.59
N ILE A 239 2.35 34.57 -5.41
CA ILE A 239 2.76 34.83 -6.78
C ILE A 239 1.90 33.92 -7.66
N GLU A 240 0.88 34.50 -8.27
CA GLU A 240 -0.08 33.80 -9.14
C GLU A 240 0.50 33.60 -10.54
N VAL A 241 0.73 32.35 -10.92
CA VAL A 241 1.22 32.01 -12.27
C VAL A 241 0.08 32.15 -13.27
N ARG A 242 0.24 33.12 -14.19
CA ARG A 242 -0.72 33.37 -15.27
C ARG A 242 -0.08 33.02 -16.60
N ILE A 243 -0.50 31.88 -17.16
CA ILE A 243 -0.06 31.39 -18.47
C ILE A 243 -1.23 31.52 -19.44
N ASN A 244 -1.10 32.41 -20.43
CA ASN A 244 -2.06 32.57 -21.50
C ASN A 244 -1.80 31.57 -22.64
N PRO A 245 -2.77 31.33 -23.55
CA PRO A 245 -2.64 30.30 -24.59
C PRO A 245 -1.45 30.43 -25.55
N LYS A 246 -0.84 31.61 -25.67
CA LYS A 246 0.32 31.88 -26.53
C LYS A 246 1.62 32.07 -25.75
N ASP A 247 1.58 32.00 -24.42
CA ASP A 247 2.75 32.20 -23.59
C ASP A 247 3.63 30.94 -23.62
N ASP A 248 4.94 31.12 -23.56
CA ASP A 248 5.85 30.03 -23.22
C ASP A 248 5.68 29.72 -21.73
N ALA A 249 4.91 28.67 -21.43
CA ALA A 249 4.59 28.23 -20.08
C ALA A 249 5.85 28.00 -19.22
N SER A 250 6.91 27.44 -19.81
CA SER A 250 8.18 27.24 -19.12
C SER A 250 8.84 28.56 -18.75
N ALA A 251 8.86 29.54 -19.66
CA ALA A 251 9.45 30.84 -19.41
C ALA A 251 8.67 31.62 -18.34
N VAL A 252 7.34 31.61 -18.40
CA VAL A 252 6.48 32.26 -17.41
C VAL A 252 6.69 31.64 -16.04
N LEU A 253 6.58 30.32 -15.93
CA LEU A 253 6.73 29.62 -14.65
C LEU A 253 8.13 29.83 -14.06
N GLN A 254 9.18 29.74 -14.88
CA GLN A 254 10.55 29.99 -14.43
C GLN A 254 10.72 31.42 -13.90
N ALA A 255 10.15 32.43 -14.57
CA ALA A 255 10.24 33.82 -14.11
C ALA A 255 9.56 34.03 -12.75
N GLN A 256 8.40 33.40 -12.53
CA GLN A 256 7.66 33.49 -11.27
C GLN A 256 8.41 32.78 -10.13
N ILE A 257 9.04 31.64 -10.41
CA ILE A 257 9.92 30.94 -9.47
C ILE A 257 11.14 31.79 -9.13
N ASN A 258 11.77 32.41 -10.14
CA ASN A 258 12.90 33.30 -9.92
C ASN A 258 12.51 34.49 -9.04
N ALA A 259 11.33 35.08 -9.28
CA ALA A 259 10.82 36.17 -8.45
C ALA A 259 10.58 35.72 -6.99
N ALA A 260 10.00 34.54 -6.77
CA ALA A 260 9.87 33.96 -5.43
C ALA A 260 11.22 33.68 -4.77
N ALA A 261 12.20 33.21 -5.52
CA ALA A 261 13.54 32.92 -5.01
C ALA A 261 14.32 34.18 -4.56
N GLN A 262 13.90 35.39 -4.99
CA GLN A 262 14.47 36.65 -4.53
C GLN A 262 13.88 37.15 -3.20
N GLU A 263 12.83 36.52 -2.67
CA GLU A 263 12.23 36.93 -1.40
C GLU A 263 13.14 36.56 -0.22
N SER A 264 13.05 37.34 0.86
CA SER A 264 13.86 37.13 2.07
C SER A 264 13.70 35.72 2.63
N ALA A 265 14.80 35.07 3.00
CA ALA A 265 14.78 33.75 3.63
C ALA A 265 13.84 33.71 4.85
N GLY A 266 13.06 32.63 4.98
CA GLY A 266 12.03 32.47 6.02
C GLY A 266 10.63 32.97 5.62
N SER A 267 10.52 33.81 4.59
CA SER A 267 9.24 34.33 4.10
C SER A 267 8.39 33.27 3.38
N LYS A 268 9.01 32.20 2.85
CA LYS A 268 8.40 31.11 2.06
C LYS A 268 7.29 31.58 1.12
N PRO A 269 7.57 32.46 0.14
CA PRO A 269 6.56 32.86 -0.83
C PRO A 269 5.94 31.65 -1.53
N VAL A 270 4.69 31.80 -1.95
CA VAL A 270 3.93 30.78 -2.66
C VAL A 270 3.89 31.15 -4.13
N VAL A 271 4.46 30.31 -4.98
CA VAL A 271 4.17 30.30 -6.42
C VAL A 271 2.98 29.38 -6.62
N HIS A 272 1.82 29.99 -6.84
CA HIS A 272 0.58 29.26 -7.06
C HIS A 272 0.38 29.03 -8.56
N ILE A 273 0.20 27.77 -8.95
CA ILE A 273 -0.05 27.34 -10.32
C ILE A 273 -1.51 26.89 -10.39
N PRO A 274 -2.41 27.72 -10.96
CA PRO A 274 -3.83 27.40 -10.98
C PRO A 274 -4.13 26.06 -11.65
N LYS A 275 -5.33 25.55 -11.40
CA LYS A 275 -5.88 24.39 -12.10
C LYS A 275 -5.68 24.52 -13.61
N GLY A 276 -5.09 23.49 -14.20
CA GLY A 276 -4.81 23.47 -15.62
C GLY A 276 -3.84 22.36 -16.03
N LYS A 277 -3.73 22.16 -17.34
CA LYS A 277 -2.72 21.30 -17.95
C LYS A 277 -1.75 22.20 -18.70
N TYR A 278 -0.51 22.25 -18.23
CA TYR A 278 0.54 23.11 -18.76
C TYR A 278 1.59 22.26 -19.43
N THR A 279 1.89 22.56 -20.70
CA THR A 279 2.99 21.90 -21.41
C THR A 279 4.26 22.72 -21.24
N LEU A 280 5.28 22.14 -20.61
CA LEU A 280 6.59 22.74 -20.40
C LEU A 280 7.56 22.19 -21.44
N ASN A 281 8.25 23.06 -22.18
CA ASN A 281 9.17 22.69 -23.28
C ASN A 281 10.65 22.68 -22.89
N ARG A 282 10.94 22.92 -21.61
CA ARG A 282 12.28 22.93 -21.01
C ARG A 282 12.17 22.80 -19.51
N THR A 283 13.28 22.37 -18.89
CA THR A 283 13.39 22.24 -17.44
C THR A 283 13.06 23.54 -16.73
N VAL A 284 12.21 23.45 -15.72
CA VAL A 284 11.98 24.52 -14.75
C VAL A 284 12.83 24.22 -13.51
N THR A 285 13.59 25.21 -13.06
CA THR A 285 14.57 25.06 -11.98
C THR A 285 14.20 25.93 -10.80
N VAL A 286 14.16 25.33 -9.60
CA VAL A 286 14.19 26.06 -8.33
C VAL A 286 15.66 26.18 -7.90
N PRO A 287 16.21 27.40 -7.82
CA PRO A 287 17.61 27.61 -7.45
C PRO A 287 17.93 27.12 -6.03
N ALA A 288 19.22 26.87 -5.77
CA ALA A 288 19.70 26.54 -4.44
C ALA A 288 19.30 27.60 -3.41
N LEU A 289 19.07 27.15 -2.16
CA LEU A 289 18.69 27.99 -1.02
C LEU A 289 17.35 28.74 -1.17
N SER A 290 16.60 28.50 -2.25
CA SER A 290 15.27 29.07 -2.43
C SER A 290 14.30 28.49 -1.42
N ASP A 291 13.93 29.33 -0.44
CA ASP A 291 12.96 29.01 0.59
C ASP A 291 11.57 29.42 0.10
N LEU A 292 10.92 28.60 -0.75
CA LEU A 292 9.65 28.91 -1.41
C LEU A 292 8.70 27.70 -1.48
N GLN A 293 7.46 27.93 -1.87
CA GLN A 293 6.46 26.88 -2.07
C GLN A 293 5.95 26.90 -3.52
N LEU A 294 5.91 25.75 -4.18
CA LEU A 294 5.18 25.55 -5.43
C LEU A 294 3.90 24.78 -5.11
N ILE A 295 2.75 25.40 -5.36
CA ILE A 295 1.45 24.85 -4.97
C ILE A 295 0.53 24.85 -6.20
N GLY A 296 -0.12 23.71 -6.45
CA GLY A 296 -1.20 23.59 -7.41
C GLY A 296 -2.57 23.48 -6.76
N ASP A 297 -3.58 23.15 -7.56
CA ASP A 297 -4.98 23.01 -7.14
C ASP A 297 -5.41 21.52 -7.00
N GLY A 298 -4.46 20.58 -6.91
CA GLY A 298 -4.70 19.17 -6.66
C GLY A 298 -4.29 18.23 -7.80
N VAL A 299 -4.41 16.93 -7.54
CA VAL A 299 -4.07 15.83 -8.49
C VAL A 299 -5.29 15.33 -9.27
N GLY A 300 -5.08 14.69 -10.42
CA GLY A 300 -6.10 14.11 -11.31
C GLY A 300 -6.87 15.13 -12.17
N ASN A 301 -7.40 16.20 -11.56
CA ASN A 301 -8.19 17.25 -12.23
C ASN A 301 -7.80 18.67 -11.79
N GLY A 302 -6.72 18.83 -11.03
CA GLY A 302 -6.19 20.12 -10.57
C GLY A 302 -5.09 20.64 -11.48
N THR A 303 -3.85 20.62 -11.01
CA THR A 303 -2.69 21.21 -11.71
C THR A 303 -1.74 20.14 -12.22
N ALA A 304 -1.59 20.05 -13.54
CA ALA A 304 -0.69 19.11 -14.19
C ALA A 304 0.35 19.82 -15.07
N LEU A 305 1.62 19.62 -14.75
CA LEU A 305 2.78 20.01 -15.56
C LEU A 305 3.19 18.81 -16.42
N ASN A 306 3.12 18.97 -17.73
CA ASN A 306 3.44 17.94 -18.71
C ASN A 306 4.70 18.36 -19.46
N TYR A 307 5.69 17.48 -19.55
CA TYR A 307 6.88 17.78 -20.33
C TYR A 307 6.60 17.56 -21.82
N GLY A 308 6.78 18.61 -22.60
CA GLY A 308 6.63 18.62 -24.06
C GLY A 308 7.89 18.22 -24.83
N GLY A 309 8.99 17.90 -24.13
CA GLY A 309 10.30 17.55 -24.71
C GLY A 309 11.42 18.50 -24.24
N GLY A 310 12.67 18.04 -24.32
CA GLY A 310 13.87 18.78 -23.89
C GLY A 310 14.93 17.90 -23.22
N ASP A 311 16.12 18.47 -22.99
CA ASP A 311 17.19 17.81 -22.20
C ASP A 311 16.99 18.11 -20.71
N GLY A 312 17.02 17.06 -19.89
CA GLY A 312 16.91 17.17 -18.43
C GLY A 312 15.49 17.01 -17.88
N PRO A 313 15.32 17.07 -16.54
CA PRO A 313 14.05 16.79 -15.89
C PRO A 313 13.00 17.86 -16.17
N LEU A 314 11.72 17.57 -15.92
CA LEU A 314 10.65 18.56 -15.94
C LEU A 314 10.90 19.64 -14.87
N LEU A 315 11.03 19.21 -13.61
CA LEU A 315 11.31 20.08 -12.47
C LEU A 315 12.66 19.69 -11.84
N ARG A 316 13.54 20.67 -11.68
CA ARG A 316 14.84 20.53 -11.04
C ARG A 316 14.90 21.36 -9.76
N LEU A 317 15.18 20.72 -8.63
CA LEU A 317 15.47 21.40 -7.37
C LEU A 317 16.98 21.33 -7.14
N VAL A 318 17.67 22.47 -7.17
CA VAL A 318 19.11 22.53 -6.91
C VAL A 318 19.35 22.57 -5.41
N GLY A 319 20.22 21.69 -4.91
CA GLY A 319 20.60 21.61 -3.50
C GLY A 319 21.57 22.73 -3.07
N PRO A 320 21.54 23.16 -1.79
CA PRO A 320 20.60 22.74 -0.75
C PRO A 320 19.21 23.34 -1.00
N SER A 321 18.19 22.50 -1.13
CA SER A 321 16.82 22.96 -1.42
C SER A 321 16.06 23.21 -0.12
N ARG A 322 15.17 24.21 -0.11
CA ARG A 322 14.26 24.53 1.01
C ARG A 322 12.81 24.63 0.55
N ALA A 323 12.51 23.92 -0.54
CA ALA A 323 11.25 24.04 -1.25
C ALA A 323 10.15 23.14 -0.69
N THR A 324 8.91 23.62 -0.76
CA THR A 324 7.71 22.81 -0.52
C THR A 324 6.96 22.63 -1.84
N LEU A 325 6.61 21.40 -2.20
CA LEU A 325 5.79 21.07 -3.39
C LEU A 325 4.45 20.49 -2.94
N ARG A 326 3.31 21.06 -3.38
CA ARG A 326 2.00 20.53 -3.00
C ARG A 326 1.00 20.52 -4.14
N ASP A 327 0.15 19.50 -4.14
CA ASP A 327 -1.11 19.49 -4.88
C ASP A 327 -0.87 19.62 -6.41
N LEU A 328 0.13 18.89 -6.91
CA LEU A 328 0.68 19.00 -8.27
C LEU A 328 0.90 17.63 -8.91
N GLU A 329 0.71 17.56 -10.23
CA GLU A 329 1.14 16.45 -11.07
C GLU A 329 2.33 16.87 -11.95
N LEU A 330 3.41 16.07 -11.93
CA LEU A 330 4.64 16.28 -12.71
C LEU A 330 4.84 15.10 -13.65
N PHE A 331 4.55 15.28 -14.94
CA PHE A 331 4.61 14.22 -15.94
C PHE A 331 5.75 14.45 -16.93
N GLY A 332 6.86 13.73 -16.74
CA GLY A 332 8.02 13.73 -17.64
C GLY A 332 7.82 12.99 -18.97
N GLY A 333 6.67 12.31 -19.16
CA GLY A 333 6.34 11.51 -20.35
C GLY A 333 6.48 10.00 -20.13
N SER A 334 5.77 9.18 -20.92
CA SER A 334 5.69 7.72 -20.71
C SER A 334 6.78 6.91 -21.43
N ALA A 335 6.99 7.09 -22.74
CA ALA A 335 8.04 6.38 -23.50
C ALA A 335 9.11 7.39 -23.96
N ASN A 336 10.38 7.17 -23.61
CA ASN A 336 11.48 8.13 -23.80
C ASN A 336 11.29 9.48 -23.07
N GLY A 337 10.45 9.52 -22.03
CA GLY A 337 10.25 10.70 -21.19
C GLY A 337 11.49 11.05 -20.37
N VAL A 338 11.47 12.23 -19.74
CA VAL A 338 12.48 12.69 -18.79
C VAL A 338 12.03 12.44 -17.36
N ASP A 339 12.91 12.64 -16.37
CA ASP A 339 12.52 12.60 -14.97
C ASP A 339 11.50 13.72 -14.65
N GLY A 340 10.39 13.38 -13.98
CA GLY A 340 9.38 14.38 -13.60
C GLY A 340 9.88 15.35 -12.52
N LEU A 341 10.73 14.87 -11.61
CA LEU A 341 11.36 15.64 -10.55
C LEU A 341 12.78 15.11 -10.30
N VAL A 342 13.77 15.98 -10.33
CA VAL A 342 15.13 15.69 -9.86
C VAL A 342 15.49 16.65 -8.75
N ILE A 343 16.06 16.10 -7.69
CA ILE A 343 16.61 16.85 -6.56
C ILE A 343 18.11 16.61 -6.56
N GLU A 344 18.87 17.66 -6.85
CA GLU A 344 20.32 17.60 -6.86
C GLU A 344 20.86 17.93 -5.47
N HIS A 345 21.93 17.26 -5.04
CA HIS A 345 22.60 17.53 -3.76
C HIS A 345 21.61 17.60 -2.58
N ALA A 346 20.73 16.60 -2.46
CA ALA A 346 19.66 16.57 -1.46
C ALA A 346 20.16 16.41 -0.01
N ASP A 347 21.42 16.04 0.17
CA ASP A 347 22.08 15.68 1.43
C ASP A 347 22.87 16.83 2.08
N GLN A 348 22.83 18.02 1.49
CA GLN A 348 23.57 19.18 1.99
C GLN A 348 22.94 19.77 3.26
N ASP A 349 23.79 20.31 4.13
CA ASP A 349 23.35 20.86 5.43
C ASP A 349 22.29 21.97 5.27
N GLY A 350 21.26 21.91 6.11
CA GLY A 350 20.10 22.81 6.06
C GLY A 350 19.15 22.60 4.86
N GLY A 351 19.38 21.59 4.02
CA GLY A 351 18.47 21.15 2.96
C GLY A 351 17.24 20.44 3.52
N HIS A 352 16.05 20.82 3.06
CA HIS A 352 14.80 20.17 3.40
C HIS A 352 13.78 20.35 2.28
N ILE A 353 13.10 19.27 1.90
CA ILE A 353 12.04 19.28 0.90
C ILE A 353 10.79 18.66 1.52
N TYR A 354 9.67 19.38 1.41
CA TYR A 354 8.37 18.89 1.86
C TYR A 354 7.45 18.68 0.66
N THR A 355 6.89 17.49 0.55
CA THR A 355 5.92 17.16 -0.51
C THR A 355 4.59 16.69 0.09
N ASN A 356 3.47 17.14 -0.47
CA ASN A 356 2.13 16.65 -0.11
C ASN A 356 1.24 16.58 -1.35
N GLN A 357 0.54 15.47 -1.57
CA GLN A 357 -0.26 15.26 -2.80
C GLN A 357 0.52 15.62 -4.08
N LEU A 358 1.76 15.13 -4.16
CA LEU A 358 2.61 15.27 -5.34
C LEU A 358 2.57 13.96 -6.13
N TRP A 359 2.01 13.98 -7.34
CA TRP A 359 2.10 12.84 -8.25
C TRP A 359 3.18 13.11 -9.27
N THR A 360 4.27 12.35 -9.24
CA THR A 360 5.30 12.42 -10.30
C THR A 360 5.32 11.15 -11.14
N ARG A 361 5.55 11.31 -12.45
CA ARG A 361 5.90 10.26 -13.39
C ARG A 361 7.14 10.72 -14.16
N GLY A 362 8.16 9.88 -14.24
CA GLY A 362 9.37 10.13 -15.00
C GLY A 362 9.67 8.99 -15.98
N ALA A 363 10.88 9.00 -16.53
CA ALA A 363 11.40 7.84 -17.26
C ALA A 363 11.28 6.58 -16.39
N ALA A 364 10.86 5.46 -16.99
CA ALA A 364 11.01 4.16 -16.32
C ALA A 364 12.50 3.98 -15.96
N ALA A 365 12.78 3.51 -14.74
CA ALA A 365 14.14 3.30 -14.26
C ALA A 365 15.00 2.60 -15.33
N ARG A 366 16.14 3.20 -15.68
CA ARG A 366 17.14 2.59 -16.57
C ARG A 366 17.93 1.52 -15.83
#